data_AF-A0A5R9LX28-F1
#
_entry.id   AF-A0A5R9LX28-F1
#
_cell.length_a   1.000
_cell.length_b   1.000
_cell.length_c   1.000
_cell.angle_alpha   90.00
_cell.angle_beta   90.00
_cell.angle_gamma   90.00
#
_symmetry.space_group_name_H-M   'P 1'
#
loop_
_entity.id
_entity.type
_entity.pdbx_description
1 polymer ?
#
loop_
_entity_poly.entity_id
_entity_poly.type
_entity_poly.pdbx_seq_one_letter_code
_entity_poly.pdbx_strand_id
1 'polypeptide(L)'
;MTVTSESATGLELAESLLQGAGNEQMRAATRLLGAYRDGYWLHRFAEDQELMTAVQQPLIDISAPQPSVDGDAVGFLMFTTGWGRRASRSELAVLEIAASLVSRCAVQLGQAIGALDDAEFRLILRAIEDAASGEARRREL
;
A
#
# COMPACT_ATOMS: atom_id res chain seq x y z
N MET A 1 9.50 -15.00 11.93
CA MET A 1 10.33 -13.79 11.73
C MET A 1 9.57 -12.66 12.37
N THR A 2 10.14 -12.03 13.40
CA THR A 2 9.60 -10.79 13.96
C THR A 2 9.97 -9.66 13.00
N VAL A 3 8.98 -9.06 12.33
CA VAL A 3 9.14 -7.75 11.67
C VAL A 3 9.20 -6.71 12.79
N THR A 4 10.30 -6.73 13.54
CA THR A 4 10.61 -5.76 14.59
C THR A 4 12.06 -5.37 14.42
N SER A 5 12.33 -4.49 13.47
CA SER A 5 13.32 -3.46 13.73
C SER A 5 12.55 -2.16 13.79
N GLU A 6 12.45 -1.59 15.00
CA GLU A 6 11.95 -0.23 15.28
C GLU A 6 12.76 0.88 14.57
N SER A 7 13.54 0.52 13.53
CA SER A 7 14.43 1.37 12.75
C SER A 7 14.50 0.99 11.27
N ALA A 8 13.69 0.03 10.78
CA ALA A 8 13.68 -0.25 9.34
C ALA A 8 13.05 0.94 8.63
N THR A 9 13.73 1.45 7.62
CA THR A 9 13.13 2.44 6.71
C THR A 9 11.92 1.83 6.01
N GLY A 10 11.01 2.67 5.55
CA GLY A 10 9.82 2.22 4.82
C GLY A 10 10.16 1.39 3.58
N LEU A 11 11.30 1.68 2.94
CA LEU A 11 11.80 0.91 1.80
C LEU A 11 12.30 -0.47 2.21
N GLU A 12 13.06 -0.59 3.29
CA GLU A 12 13.52 -1.89 3.81
C GLU A 12 12.32 -2.76 4.25
N LEU A 13 11.33 -2.14 4.90
CA LEU A 13 10.08 -2.80 5.26
C LEU A 13 9.35 -3.28 4.01
N ALA A 14 9.19 -2.44 3.00
CA ALA A 14 8.59 -2.84 1.73
C ALA A 14 9.33 -3.99 1.07
N GLU A 15 10.67 -3.93 0.97
CA GLU A 15 11.49 -4.99 0.39
C GLU A 15 11.31 -6.34 1.08
N SER A 16 11.19 -6.35 2.42
CA SER A 16 10.91 -7.56 3.19
C SER A 16 9.55 -8.19 2.84
N LEU A 17 8.55 -7.35 2.52
CA LEU A 17 7.19 -7.75 2.17
C LEU A 17 7.05 -8.14 0.69
N LEU A 18 7.97 -7.71 -0.18
CA LEU A 18 7.93 -8.03 -1.61
C LEU A 18 8.12 -9.53 -1.89
N GLN A 19 8.69 -10.30 -0.97
CA GLN A 19 8.85 -11.74 -1.16
C GLN A 19 7.50 -12.47 -1.20
N GLY A 20 6.53 -12.04 -0.39
CA GLY A 20 5.17 -12.61 -0.38
C GLY A 20 4.21 -11.98 -1.38
N ALA A 21 4.61 -10.94 -2.12
CA ALA A 21 3.74 -10.24 -3.06
C ALA A 21 3.43 -11.11 -4.30
N GLY A 22 2.16 -11.49 -4.47
CA GLY A 22 1.73 -12.46 -5.49
C GLY A 22 1.69 -11.97 -6.94
N ASN A 23 1.79 -10.67 -7.20
CA ASN A 23 1.82 -10.10 -8.56
C ASN A 23 2.51 -8.72 -8.60
N GLU A 24 2.81 -8.19 -9.80
CA GLU A 24 3.53 -6.91 -9.93
C GLU A 24 2.69 -5.73 -9.44
N GLN A 25 1.36 -5.79 -9.54
CA GLN A 25 0.49 -4.76 -8.98
C GLN A 25 0.66 -4.64 -7.46
N MET A 26 0.71 -5.77 -6.76
CA MET A 26 0.98 -5.86 -5.31
C MET A 26 2.39 -5.40 -4.98
N ARG A 27 3.38 -5.73 -5.82
CA ARG A 27 4.76 -5.26 -5.65
C ARG A 27 4.85 -3.74 -5.81
N ALA A 28 4.19 -3.18 -6.81
CA ALA A 28 4.14 -1.75 -7.06
C ALA A 28 3.43 -1.00 -5.93
N ALA A 29 2.29 -1.52 -5.46
CA ALA A 29 1.59 -0.95 -4.30
C ALA A 29 2.44 -1.00 -3.03
N THR A 30 3.06 -2.15 -2.74
CA THR A 30 3.95 -2.30 -1.57
C THR A 30 5.13 -1.34 -1.64
N ARG A 31 5.77 -1.18 -2.81
CA ARG A 31 6.85 -0.19 -3.01
C ARG A 31 6.36 1.25 -2.85
N LEU A 32 5.19 1.58 -3.39
CA LEU A 32 4.57 2.90 -3.23
C LEU A 32 4.37 3.24 -1.75
N LEU A 33 3.78 2.30 -0.99
CA LEU A 33 3.53 2.47 0.44
C LEU A 33 4.83 2.60 1.23
N GLY A 34 5.89 1.86 0.87
CA GLY A 34 7.20 1.95 1.49
C GLY A 34 7.96 3.25 1.18
N ALA A 35 7.85 3.76 -0.04
CA ALA A 35 8.51 5.00 -0.44
C ALA A 35 7.81 6.25 0.13
N TYR A 36 6.50 6.16 0.39
CA TYR A 36 5.73 7.29 0.89
C TYR A 36 6.07 7.62 2.35
N ARG A 37 6.69 8.79 2.57
CA ARG A 37 7.05 9.33 3.90
C ARG A 37 7.67 8.28 4.82
N ASP A 38 8.68 7.59 4.29
CA ASP A 38 9.39 6.51 4.98
C ASP A 38 8.47 5.41 5.50
N GLY A 39 7.55 4.94 4.65
CA GLY A 39 6.71 3.78 4.96
C GLY A 39 5.53 4.08 5.86
N TYR A 40 5.07 5.35 5.93
CA TYR A 40 4.01 5.79 6.85
C TYR A 40 2.84 4.80 6.94
N TRP A 41 2.33 4.32 5.80
CA TRP A 41 1.24 3.35 5.79
C TRP A 41 1.65 1.95 6.19
N LEU A 42 2.84 1.47 5.81
CA LEU A 42 3.32 0.15 6.21
C LEU A 42 3.54 0.06 7.73
N HIS A 43 4.08 1.11 8.34
CA HIS A 43 4.20 1.20 9.80
C HIS A 43 2.82 1.20 10.47
N ARG A 44 1.87 2.00 9.96
CA ARG A 44 0.50 1.98 10.49
C ARG A 44 -0.19 0.63 10.29
N PHE A 45 0.04 -0.09 9.20
CA PHE A 45 -0.52 -1.43 9.01
C PHE A 45 0.02 -2.44 10.02
N ALA A 46 1.29 -2.29 10.43
CA ALA A 46 1.93 -3.15 11.42
C ALA A 46 1.50 -2.83 12.86
N GLU A 47 1.22 -1.56 13.17
CA GLU A 47 1.13 -1.08 14.57
C GLU A 47 -0.26 -0.54 14.95
N ASP A 48 -1.07 -0.08 13.99
CA ASP A 48 -2.29 0.66 14.28
C ASP A 48 -3.49 -0.26 14.50
N GLN A 49 -3.82 -0.46 15.78
CA GLN A 49 -4.96 -1.27 16.20
C GLN A 49 -6.31 -0.71 15.70
N GLU A 50 -6.44 0.60 15.45
CA GLU A 50 -7.67 1.16 14.89
C GLU A 50 -7.91 0.61 13.49
N LEU A 51 -6.87 0.53 12.66
CA LEU A 51 -6.97 0.01 11.30
C LEU A 51 -7.33 -1.48 11.30
N MET A 52 -6.64 -2.28 12.12
CA MET A 52 -6.94 -3.71 12.25
C MET A 52 -8.35 -3.96 12.78
N THR A 53 -8.84 -3.12 13.70
CA THR A 53 -10.22 -3.20 14.22
C THR A 53 -11.24 -2.85 13.15
N ALA A 54 -10.94 -1.86 12.30
CA ALA A 54 -11.82 -1.44 11.21
C ALA A 54 -12.08 -2.59 10.20
N VAL A 55 -11.04 -3.35 9.86
CA VAL A 55 -11.14 -4.45 8.88
C VAL A 55 -11.33 -5.84 9.48
N GLN A 56 -11.24 -5.99 10.81
CA GLN A 56 -11.34 -7.26 11.55
C GLN A 56 -10.31 -8.34 11.14
N GLN A 57 -9.23 -7.93 10.44
CA GLN A 57 -8.13 -8.80 10.02
C GLN A 57 -6.81 -8.01 9.92
N PRO A 58 -5.63 -8.67 9.93
CA PRO A 58 -4.36 -7.99 9.74
C PRO A 58 -4.24 -7.38 8.33
N LEU A 59 -3.63 -6.19 8.24
CA LEU A 59 -3.29 -5.56 6.95
C LEU A 59 -1.94 -6.04 6.39
N ILE A 60 -1.11 -6.65 7.24
CA ILE A 60 0.08 -7.40 6.86
C ILE A 60 -0.11 -8.83 7.39
N ASP A 61 -0.16 -9.80 6.48
CA ASP A 61 -0.23 -11.20 6.86
C ASP A 61 1.17 -11.71 7.23
N ILE A 62 1.50 -11.60 8.51
CA ILE A 62 2.75 -12.13 9.08
C ILE A 62 2.69 -13.63 9.37
N SER A 63 1.52 -14.26 9.24
CA SER A 63 1.33 -15.68 9.52
C SER A 63 1.69 -16.56 8.31
N ALA A 64 1.65 -15.98 7.11
CA ALA A 64 2.16 -16.61 5.89
C ALA A 64 3.67 -16.90 5.98
N PRO A 65 4.17 -17.96 5.30
CA PRO A 65 5.60 -18.26 5.22
C PRO A 65 6.44 -17.08 4.68
N GLN A 66 5.83 -16.24 3.84
CA GLN A 66 6.38 -15.00 3.32
C GLN A 66 5.42 -13.86 3.66
N PRO A 67 5.76 -12.99 4.61
CA PRO A 67 4.90 -11.86 4.97
C PRO A 67 4.60 -10.97 3.77
N SER A 68 3.37 -10.46 3.69
CA SER A 68 2.94 -9.57 2.60
C SER A 68 1.82 -8.64 3.05
N VAL A 69 1.62 -7.54 2.31
CA VAL A 69 0.44 -6.69 2.46
C VAL A 69 -0.79 -7.44 1.96
N ASP A 70 -1.85 -7.47 2.77
CA ASP A 70 -3.14 -8.02 2.38
C ASP A 70 -3.92 -6.97 1.56
N GLY A 71 -3.93 -7.13 0.24
CA GLY A 71 -4.62 -6.22 -0.68
C GLY A 71 -6.13 -6.21 -0.53
N ASP A 72 -6.73 -7.34 -0.11
CA ASP A 72 -8.17 -7.42 0.11
C ASP A 72 -8.55 -6.69 1.40
N ALA A 73 -7.74 -6.84 2.47
CA ALA A 73 -7.88 -6.05 3.70
C ALA A 73 -7.74 -4.55 3.43
N VAL A 74 -6.72 -4.16 2.66
CA VAL A 74 -6.50 -2.76 2.27
C VAL A 74 -7.66 -2.22 1.42
N GLY A 75 -8.19 -3.02 0.48
CA GLY A 75 -9.38 -2.68 -0.28
C GLY A 75 -10.62 -2.52 0.61
N PHE A 76 -10.83 -3.43 1.56
CA PHE A 76 -11.95 -3.39 2.51
C PHE A 76 -11.87 -2.20 3.46
N LEU A 77 -10.66 -1.80 3.87
CA LEU A 77 -10.43 -0.59 4.64
C LEU A 77 -11.03 0.62 3.92
N MET A 78 -10.88 0.75 2.59
CA MET A 78 -11.42 1.88 1.83
C MET A 78 -12.95 1.97 1.87
N PHE A 79 -13.65 0.86 2.08
CA PHE A 79 -15.11 0.81 2.23
C PHE A 79 -15.58 0.97 3.68
N THR A 80 -14.66 0.98 4.64
CA THR A 80 -14.97 1.13 6.06
C THR A 80 -15.03 2.61 6.44
N THR A 81 -16.01 3.00 7.24
CA THR A 81 -16.17 4.40 7.67
C THR A 81 -15.38 4.70 8.94
N GLY A 82 -14.78 5.89 9.03
CA GLY A 82 -14.25 6.43 10.28
C GLY A 82 -12.76 6.22 10.57
N TRP A 83 -12.09 5.23 9.97
CA TRP A 83 -10.66 4.94 10.21
C TRP A 83 -9.71 6.05 9.70
N GLY A 84 -10.10 6.77 8.64
CA GLY A 84 -9.25 7.76 7.96
C GLY A 84 -9.29 9.17 8.57
N ARG A 85 -9.99 9.39 9.68
CA ARG A 85 -10.25 10.75 10.23
C ARG A 85 -8.98 11.53 10.60
N ARG A 86 -7.91 10.81 10.95
CA ARG A 86 -6.62 11.38 11.35
C ARG A 86 -5.62 11.51 10.21
N ALA A 87 -5.91 10.92 9.05
CA ALA A 87 -5.03 10.95 7.90
C ALA A 87 -5.18 12.26 7.12
N SER A 88 -4.06 12.79 6.62
CA SER A 88 -4.09 13.94 5.72
C SER A 88 -4.64 13.56 4.33
N ARG A 89 -5.00 14.56 3.52
CA ARG A 89 -5.52 14.31 2.16
C ARG A 89 -4.51 13.58 1.27
N SER A 90 -3.22 13.93 1.37
CA SER A 90 -2.14 13.27 0.63
C SER A 90 -1.97 11.82 1.07
N GLU A 91 -2.03 11.56 2.38
CA GLU A 91 -1.94 10.20 2.94
C GLU A 91 -3.08 9.33 2.40
N LEU A 92 -4.32 9.82 2.44
CA LEU A 92 -5.47 9.11 1.91
C LEU A 92 -5.35 8.88 0.40
N ALA A 93 -4.95 9.90 -0.37
CA ALA A 93 -4.79 9.76 -1.83
C ALA A 93 -3.77 8.67 -2.20
N VAL A 94 -2.63 8.61 -1.51
CA VAL A 94 -1.61 7.57 -1.75
C VAL A 94 -2.15 6.18 -1.43
N LEU A 95 -2.88 6.04 -0.32
CA LEU A 95 -3.47 4.76 0.07
C LEU A 95 -4.59 4.32 -0.88
N GLU A 96 -5.47 5.23 -1.29
CA GLU A 96 -6.52 4.96 -2.29
C GLU A 96 -5.91 4.47 -3.61
N ILE A 97 -4.83 5.12 -4.07
CA ILE A 97 -4.12 4.71 -5.27
C ILE A 97 -3.47 3.33 -5.08
N ALA A 98 -2.74 3.10 -3.99
CA ALA A 98 -2.16 1.79 -3.70
C ALA A 98 -3.24 0.68 -3.65
N ALA A 99 -4.37 0.95 -3.00
CA ALA A 99 -5.52 0.04 -2.92
C ALA A 99 -6.11 -0.24 -4.31
N SER A 100 -6.17 0.76 -5.20
CA SER A 100 -6.69 0.60 -6.57
C SER A 100 -5.80 -0.24 -7.49
N LEU A 101 -4.48 -0.32 -7.20
CA LEU A 101 -3.58 -1.19 -7.94
C LEU A 101 -3.85 -2.67 -7.63
N VAL A 102 -4.21 -2.99 -6.39
CA VAL A 102 -4.31 -4.37 -5.90
C VAL A 102 -5.73 -4.90 -5.78
N SER A 103 -6.72 -4.01 -5.65
CA SER A 103 -8.12 -4.34 -5.41
C SER A 103 -9.04 -3.55 -6.34
N ARG A 104 -10.33 -3.88 -6.37
CA ARG A 104 -11.35 -3.17 -7.16
C ARG A 104 -11.79 -1.86 -6.48
N CYS A 105 -10.84 -1.04 -6.05
CA CYS A 105 -11.11 0.28 -5.50
C CYS A 105 -11.03 1.33 -6.62
N ALA A 106 -12.09 2.11 -6.80
CA ALA A 106 -12.10 3.20 -7.77
C ALA A 106 -11.48 4.46 -7.16
N VAL A 107 -10.58 5.12 -7.90
CA VAL A 107 -9.94 6.37 -7.46
C VAL A 107 -10.50 7.54 -8.25
N GLN A 108 -10.90 8.59 -7.54
CA GLN A 108 -11.26 9.85 -8.17
C GLN A 108 -10.00 10.67 -8.46
N LEU A 109 -9.39 10.42 -9.63
CA LEU A 109 -8.07 10.97 -10.01
C LEU A 109 -7.94 12.48 -9.78
N GLY A 110 -8.97 13.27 -10.10
CA GLY A 110 -8.92 14.73 -9.88
C GLY A 110 -8.79 15.14 -8.41
N GLN A 111 -9.40 14.38 -7.48
CA GLN A 111 -9.27 14.61 -6.04
C GLN A 111 -7.91 14.12 -5.53
N ALA A 112 -7.47 12.96 -5.99
CA ALA A 112 -6.16 12.42 -5.64
C ALA A 112 -5.04 13.37 -6.07
N ILE A 113 -5.02 13.80 -7.34
CA ILE A 113 -4.02 14.74 -7.87
C ILE A 113 -4.05 16.08 -7.12
N GLY A 114 -5.23 16.60 -6.79
CA GLY A 114 -5.36 17.85 -6.04
C GLY A 114 -4.86 17.78 -4.59
N ALA A 115 -4.57 16.58 -4.07
CA ALA A 115 -4.10 16.36 -2.71
C ALA A 115 -2.58 16.10 -2.61
N LEU A 116 -1.89 15.91 -3.74
CA LEU A 116 -0.49 15.48 -3.79
C LEU A 116 0.44 16.64 -4.11
N ASP A 117 1.65 16.58 -3.57
CA ASP A 117 2.75 17.41 -4.07
C ASP A 117 3.48 16.76 -5.27
N ASP A 118 4.44 17.48 -5.86
CA ASP A 118 5.19 17.01 -7.03
C ASP A 118 6.01 15.73 -6.77
N ALA A 119 6.52 15.54 -5.56
CA ALA A 119 7.29 14.36 -5.20
C ALA A 119 6.37 13.15 -5.03
N GLU A 120 5.27 13.33 -4.30
CA GLU A 120 4.23 12.33 -4.11
C GLU A 120 3.60 11.92 -5.45
N PHE A 121 3.36 12.86 -6.36
CA PHE A 121 2.88 12.58 -7.71
C PHE A 121 3.84 11.71 -8.53
N ARG A 122 5.15 12.01 -8.50
CA ARG A 122 6.17 11.20 -9.21
C ARG A 122 6.27 9.79 -8.65
N LEU A 123 6.15 9.62 -7.33
CA LEU A 123 6.13 8.30 -6.70
C LEU A 123 4.94 7.46 -7.18
N ILE A 124 3.76 8.07 -7.23
CA ILE A 124 2.55 7.44 -7.74
C ILE A 124 2.70 7.06 -9.22
N LEU A 125 3.17 8.00 -10.05
CA LEU A 125 3.36 7.73 -11.48
C LEU A 125 4.29 6.53 -11.69
N ARG A 126 5.39 6.48 -10.94
CA ARG A 126 6.32 5.36 -11.00
C ARG A 126 5.66 4.04 -10.60
N ALA A 127 4.85 4.03 -9.55
CA ALA A 127 4.12 2.84 -9.14
C ALA A 127 3.12 2.36 -10.20
N ILE A 128 2.43 3.28 -10.88
CA ILE A 128 1.51 2.96 -11.97
C ILE A 128 2.28 2.37 -13.17
N GLU A 129 3.43 2.94 -13.54
CA GLU A 129 4.30 2.42 -14.58
C GLU A 129 4.80 1.00 -14.27
N ASP A 130 5.27 0.77 -13.04
CA ASP A 130 5.75 -0.54 -12.59
C ASP A 130 4.61 -1.58 -12.63
N ALA A 131 3.41 -1.22 -12.15
CA ALA A 131 2.23 -2.09 -12.18
C ALA A 131 1.80 -2.45 -13.62
N ALA A 132 1.83 -1.48 -14.54
CA ALA A 132 1.48 -1.69 -15.94
C ALA A 132 2.52 -2.56 -16.68
N SER A 133 3.80 -2.37 -16.39
CA SER A 133 4.90 -3.11 -17.02
C SER A 133 4.89 -4.60 -16.66
N GLY A 134 4.50 -4.94 -15.42
CA GLY A 134 4.35 -6.33 -14.99
C GLY A 134 3.23 -7.08 -15.72
N GLU A 135 2.14 -6.39 -16.07
CA GLU A 135 1.04 -6.96 -16.84
C GLU A 135 1.43 -7.23 -18.30
N ALA A 136 2.22 -6.33 -18.91
CA ALA A 136 2.75 -6.53 -20.26
C ALA A 136 3.65 -7.77 -20.35
N ARG A 137 4.56 -7.95 -19.38
CA ARG A 137 5.47 -9.10 -19.32
C ARG A 137 4.76 -10.44 -19.10
N ARG A 138 3.58 -10.45 -18.47
CA ARG A 138 2.77 -11.67 -18.27
C ARG A 138 2.02 -12.10 -19.55
N ARG A 139 1.68 -11.17 -20.45
CA ARG A 139 0.94 -11.47 -21.70
C ARG A 139 1.83 -12.04 -22.82
N GLU A 140 3.15 -11.94 -22.67
CA GLU A 140 4.14 -12.43 -23.64
C GLU A 140 4.65 -13.85 -23.34
N LEU A 141 4.22 -14.44 -22.22
CA LEU A 141 4.53 -15.82 -21.78
C LEU A 141 3.31 -16.73 -21.97
#